data_AF-C1MIB6-F1
#
_entry.id   AF-C1MIB6-F1
#
_cell.length_a   1.000
_cell.length_b   1.000
_cell.length_c   1.000
_cell.angle_alpha   90.00
_cell.angle_beta   90.00
_cell.angle_gamma   90.00
#
_symmetry.space_group_name_H-M   'P 1'
#
loop_
_entity.id
_entity.type
_entity.pdbx_description
1 polymer ?
#
loop_
_entity_poly.entity_id
_entity_poly.type
_entity_poly.pdbx_seq_one_letter_code
_entity_poly.pdbx_strand_id
1 'polypeptide(L)'
;ESQPRTGMTMKDIAGIDVVREEMNELIAYLRDYQKFVAAGAVIPAGVLLCGPPGTGKTLLARCLAGEANVPFFAVAGTEFMEMFVGVGAARIRNLFQQARAVRPCIVFIDEFDSVAVRRKDASQAEQGNDEQVATINQLLTEMDGFGGNSGVMIFAATNRPHVIDPALIRPGRFDRVIEMPLPNRSARIDIIKLHASYDQIKEHIDPDLDYEYVAKQTAGFTGADLENLVRTTALRAAPMATKDSGRLADLGMFLNIIDEIRRSNNEKIRAMNPYLRDTVCTYFAAQTLTAMLAPNFDEIAKVKVFAGGEASGQIVYVPDEIGADGNAAVKLRQWYESKMTVLVAGQMAERYLYGPDNVSEFGTVDMKEATAMACEMVMMHGWSDLGPLCV
;
A
#
# COMPACT_ATOMS: atom_id res chain seq x y z
N GLU A 1 10.95 12.72 24.06
CA GLU A 1 12.04 13.71 23.89
C GLU A 1 11.85 14.44 22.57
N SER A 2 12.08 15.76 22.52
CA SER A 2 12.07 16.52 21.26
C SER A 2 13.24 16.04 20.40
N GLN A 3 12.98 15.28 19.34
CA GLN A 3 14.05 14.98 18.39
C GLN A 3 14.44 16.28 17.68
N PRO A 4 15.71 16.71 17.75
CA PRO A 4 16.16 17.84 16.95
C PRO A 4 16.01 17.45 15.48
N ARG A 5 15.61 18.43 14.65
CA ARG A 5 15.60 18.44 13.18
C ARG A 5 15.87 17.07 12.54
N THR A 6 14.83 16.48 11.96
CA THR A 6 14.81 15.09 11.45
C THR A 6 15.93 14.75 10.45
N GLY A 7 16.65 15.74 9.91
CA GLY A 7 17.75 15.55 8.95
C GLY A 7 17.31 14.99 7.60
N MET A 8 16.05 14.57 7.49
CA MET A 8 15.40 14.02 6.31
C MET A 8 14.57 15.10 5.64
N THR A 9 14.65 15.13 4.32
CA THR A 9 13.97 16.11 3.46
C THR A 9 13.06 15.39 2.48
N MET A 10 12.28 16.13 1.69
CA MET A 10 11.44 15.53 0.66
C MET A 10 12.24 14.83 -0.46
N LYS A 11 13.58 14.93 -0.46
CA LYS A 11 14.47 14.18 -1.36
C LYS A 11 14.71 12.74 -0.92
N ASP A 12 14.49 12.45 0.36
CA ASP A 12 14.72 11.13 0.97
C ASP A 12 13.50 10.21 0.87
N ILE A 13 12.46 10.65 0.15
CA ILE A 13 11.24 9.90 -0.11
C ILE A 13 10.92 9.97 -1.62
N ALA A 14 10.52 8.83 -2.18
CA ALA A 14 10.19 8.70 -3.60
C ALA A 14 8.81 8.03 -3.75
N GLY A 15 8.19 8.20 -4.92
CA GLY A 15 6.92 7.55 -5.25
C GLY A 15 5.68 8.13 -4.57
N ILE A 16 5.76 9.38 -4.11
CA ILE A 16 4.67 10.10 -3.40
C ILE A 16 4.00 11.17 -4.26
N ASP A 17 4.09 11.09 -5.59
CA ASP A 17 3.60 12.15 -6.49
C ASP A 17 2.11 12.44 -6.30
N VAL A 18 1.32 11.41 -5.98
CA VAL A 18 -0.12 11.53 -5.71
C VAL A 18 -0.43 12.46 -4.55
N VAL A 19 0.44 12.53 -3.53
CA VAL A 19 0.23 13.33 -2.31
C VAL A 19 1.12 14.59 -2.27
N ARG A 20 1.94 14.81 -3.30
CA ARG A 20 3.01 15.82 -3.27
C ARG A 20 2.48 17.25 -3.17
N GLU A 21 1.41 17.56 -3.89
CA GLU A 21 0.79 18.89 -3.85
C GLU A 21 0.23 19.21 -2.46
N GLU A 22 -0.51 18.27 -1.87
CA GLU A 22 -1.06 18.42 -0.51
C GLU A 22 0.06 18.60 0.52
N MET A 23 1.14 17.83 0.41
CA MET A 23 2.29 17.97 1.30
C MET A 23 2.98 19.32 1.15
N ASN A 24 3.15 19.82 -0.08
CA ASN A 24 3.77 21.14 -0.33
C ASN A 24 2.93 22.27 0.28
N GLU A 25 1.60 22.15 0.26
CA GLU A 25 0.68 23.08 0.92
C GLU A 25 0.94 23.12 2.44
N LEU A 26 1.01 21.93 3.07
CA LEU A 26 1.28 21.79 4.51
C LEU A 26 2.67 22.32 4.90
N ILE A 27 3.69 22.08 4.08
CA ILE A 27 5.04 22.63 4.27
C ILE A 27 5.01 24.16 4.23
N ALA A 28 4.33 24.75 3.25
CA ALA A 28 4.21 26.19 3.12
C ALA A 28 3.53 26.81 4.35
N TYR A 29 2.46 26.18 4.86
CA TYR A 29 1.78 26.62 6.08
C TYR A 29 2.71 26.62 7.29
N LEU A 30 3.49 25.55 7.49
CA LEU A 30 4.38 25.44 8.65
C LEU A 30 5.56 26.42 8.57
N ARG A 31 6.10 26.65 7.36
CA ARG A 31 7.23 27.54 7.14
C ARG A 31 6.85 29.02 7.27
N ASP A 32 5.70 29.41 6.71
CA ASP A 32 5.22 30.80 6.66
C ASP A 32 4.02 31.02 7.60
N TYR A 33 3.96 30.29 8.72
CA TYR A 33 2.85 30.27 9.68
C TYR A 33 2.26 31.65 10.00
N GLN A 34 3.11 32.64 10.32
CA GLN A 34 2.66 33.99 10.68
C GLN A 34 1.92 34.71 9.53
N LYS A 35 2.28 34.47 8.27
CA LYS A 35 1.62 35.10 7.11
C LYS A 35 0.21 34.55 6.93
N PHE A 36 0.03 33.24 7.07
CA PHE A 36 -1.28 32.60 6.96
C PHE A 36 -2.22 32.98 8.09
N VAL A 37 -1.69 33.06 9.32
CA VAL A 37 -2.42 33.57 10.50
C VAL A 37 -2.90 35.01 10.25
N ALA A 38 -2.03 35.88 9.74
CA ALA A 38 -2.37 37.28 9.46
C ALA A 38 -3.39 37.43 8.31
N ALA A 39 -3.37 36.51 7.34
CA ALA A 39 -4.35 36.46 6.25
C ALA A 39 -5.72 35.90 6.68
N GLY A 40 -5.85 35.42 7.93
CA GLY A 40 -7.08 34.79 8.42
C GLY A 40 -7.33 33.39 7.85
N ALA A 41 -6.30 32.74 7.31
CA ALA A 41 -6.40 31.37 6.82
C ALA A 41 -6.62 30.41 8.00
N VAL A 42 -7.58 29.50 7.85
CA VAL A 42 -7.81 28.43 8.82
C VAL A 42 -6.86 27.29 8.52
N ILE A 43 -5.92 27.05 9.43
CA ILE A 43 -4.94 25.98 9.29
C ILE A 43 -5.62 24.66 9.70
N PRO A 44 -5.48 23.58 8.92
CA PRO A 44 -6.03 22.28 9.30
C PRO A 44 -5.44 21.84 10.64
N ALA A 45 -6.32 21.52 11.61
CA ALA A 45 -5.89 21.14 12.96
C ALA A 45 -5.19 19.77 12.98
N GLY A 46 -5.60 18.87 12.08
CA GLY A 46 -5.10 17.51 12.01
C GLY A 46 -5.13 16.93 10.60
N VAL A 47 -4.12 16.11 10.31
CA VAL A 47 -3.93 15.35 9.07
C VAL A 47 -3.87 13.87 9.43
N LEU A 48 -4.73 13.05 8.84
CA LEU A 48 -4.76 11.61 9.00
C LEU A 48 -4.14 10.94 7.77
N LEU A 49 -3.03 10.23 7.95
CA LEU A 49 -2.38 9.42 6.93
C LEU A 49 -2.91 7.98 7.00
N CYS A 50 -3.57 7.53 5.93
CA CYS A 50 -4.17 6.20 5.84
C CYS A 50 -3.47 5.36 4.78
N GLY A 51 -3.34 4.05 4.97
CA GLY A 51 -2.92 3.14 3.90
C GLY A 51 -2.25 1.87 4.43
N PRO A 52 -1.88 0.92 3.57
CA PRO A 52 -1.23 -0.33 3.98
C PRO A 52 0.06 -0.10 4.79
N PRO A 53 0.47 -1.05 5.66
CA PRO A 53 1.76 -0.94 6.36
C PRO A 53 2.92 -0.89 5.35
N GLY A 54 4.00 -0.19 5.70
CA GLY A 54 5.20 -0.12 4.85
C GLY A 54 5.11 0.83 3.65
N THR A 55 4.07 1.66 3.52
CA THR A 55 3.98 2.68 2.45
C THR A 55 4.75 3.97 2.75
N GLY A 56 5.33 4.12 3.94
CA GLY A 56 6.16 5.29 4.30
C GLY A 56 5.42 6.41 5.02
N LYS A 57 4.26 6.16 5.66
CA LYS A 57 3.49 7.18 6.42
C LYS A 57 4.34 7.93 7.46
N THR A 58 5.07 7.19 8.29
CA THR A 58 5.97 7.75 9.32
C THR A 58 7.15 8.51 8.71
N LEU A 59 7.68 8.01 7.59
CA LEU A 59 8.77 8.65 6.86
C LEU A 59 8.32 9.98 6.25
N LEU A 60 7.13 10.02 5.64
CA LEU A 60 6.53 11.21 5.04
C LEU A 60 6.39 12.34 6.07
N ALA A 61 5.84 12.05 7.25
CA ALA A 61 5.69 13.05 8.31
C ALA A 61 7.05 13.60 8.80
N ARG A 62 8.08 12.76 8.89
CA ARG A 62 9.45 13.18 9.26
C ARG A 62 10.10 14.06 8.19
N CYS A 63 9.92 13.71 6.92
CA CYS A 63 10.44 14.49 5.79
C CYS A 63 9.75 15.86 5.71
N LEU A 64 8.44 15.90 5.94
CA LEU A 64 7.67 17.14 5.98
C LEU A 64 8.17 18.08 7.10
N ALA A 65 8.44 17.54 8.29
CA ALA A 65 9.01 18.32 9.38
C ALA A 65 10.41 18.88 9.08
N GLY A 66 11.25 18.08 8.42
CA GLY A 66 12.59 18.49 8.03
C GLY A 66 12.58 19.55 6.92
N GLU A 67 11.70 19.40 5.92
CA GLU A 67 11.52 20.37 4.82
C GLU A 67 10.96 21.70 5.34
N ALA A 68 10.00 21.65 6.27
CA ALA A 68 9.46 22.83 6.94
C ALA A 68 10.41 23.42 8.01
N ASN A 69 11.47 22.70 8.37
CA ASN A 69 12.43 23.06 9.42
C ASN A 69 11.77 23.36 10.78
N VAL A 70 10.79 22.54 11.16
CA VAL A 70 10.05 22.64 12.43
C VAL A 70 10.36 21.46 13.36
N PRO A 71 10.22 21.61 14.70
CA PRO A 71 10.35 20.50 15.63
C PRO A 71 9.31 19.39 15.35
N PHE A 72 9.74 18.14 15.56
CA PHE A 72 8.94 16.95 15.33
C PHE A 72 8.83 16.13 16.63
N PHE A 73 7.60 15.94 17.11
CA PHE A 73 7.29 15.07 18.23
C PHE A 73 6.65 13.79 17.70
N ALA A 74 7.27 12.64 17.92
CA ALA A 74 6.72 11.34 17.54
C ALA A 74 6.34 10.55 18.77
N VAL A 75 5.12 10.00 18.80
CA VAL A 75 4.62 9.15 19.88
C VAL A 75 3.84 8.00 19.24
N ALA A 76 4.00 6.77 19.72
CA ALA A 76 3.14 5.67 19.30
C ALA A 76 1.80 5.72 20.04
N GLY A 77 0.69 5.44 19.36
CA GLY A 77 -0.65 5.42 19.97
C GLY A 77 -0.74 4.48 21.17
N THR A 78 -0.01 3.37 21.11
CA THR A 78 0.11 2.39 22.20
C THR A 78 0.70 2.98 23.49
N GLU A 79 1.51 4.04 23.43
CA GLU A 79 2.06 4.72 24.61
C GLU A 79 1.00 5.44 25.45
N PHE A 80 -0.21 5.64 24.90
CA PHE A 80 -1.31 6.24 25.62
C PHE A 80 -2.22 5.20 26.29
N MET A 81 -1.97 3.91 26.07
CA MET A 81 -2.68 2.82 26.75
C MET A 81 -1.86 2.34 27.94
N GLU A 82 -2.37 2.55 29.15
CA GLU A 82 -1.79 2.05 30.40
C GLU A 82 -2.82 1.17 31.14
N MET A 83 -2.45 0.63 32.29
CA MET A 83 -3.38 -0.09 33.19
C MET A 83 -4.06 0.85 34.20
N PHE A 84 -3.63 2.11 34.26
CA PHE A 84 -4.05 3.08 35.27
C PHE A 84 -4.86 4.19 34.63
N VAL A 85 -6.15 4.25 35.00
CA VAL A 85 -7.09 5.26 34.53
C VAL A 85 -6.52 6.67 34.71
N GLY A 86 -6.47 7.42 33.61
CA GLY A 86 -6.07 8.82 33.58
C GLY A 86 -4.58 9.09 33.33
N VAL A 87 -3.72 8.07 33.32
CA VAL A 87 -2.30 8.23 32.97
C VAL A 87 -2.15 8.60 31.48
N GLY A 88 -2.89 7.94 30.59
CA GLY A 88 -2.91 8.28 29.16
C GLY A 88 -3.34 9.73 28.90
N ALA A 89 -4.44 10.18 29.53
CA ALA A 89 -4.92 11.56 29.44
C ALA A 89 -3.89 12.59 29.96
N ALA A 90 -3.18 12.30 31.07
CA ALA A 90 -2.14 13.17 31.58
C ALA A 90 -0.93 13.28 30.62
N ARG A 91 -0.53 12.17 29.98
CA ARG A 91 0.53 12.17 28.95
C ARG A 91 0.16 13.05 27.76
N ILE A 92 -1.08 12.95 27.28
CA ILE A 92 -1.58 13.80 26.19
C ILE A 92 -1.47 15.28 26.56
N ARG A 93 -1.94 15.67 27.75
CA ARG A 93 -1.81 17.08 28.21
C ARG A 93 -0.35 17.56 28.22
N ASN A 94 0.55 16.74 28.77
CA ASN A 94 1.97 17.09 28.85
C ASN A 94 2.61 17.20 27.46
N LEU A 95 2.27 16.29 26.53
CA LEU A 95 2.74 16.33 25.14
C LEU A 95 2.30 17.64 24.46
N PHE A 96 1.03 18.00 24.57
CA PHE A 96 0.50 19.23 23.98
C PHE A 96 1.06 20.49 24.65
N GLN A 97 1.29 20.47 25.96
CA GLN A 97 1.95 21.58 26.66
C GLN A 97 3.37 21.82 26.16
N GLN A 98 4.15 20.74 25.94
CA GLN A 98 5.49 20.82 25.36
C GLN A 98 5.45 21.30 23.90
N ALA A 99 4.54 20.76 23.09
CA ALA A 99 4.38 21.18 21.70
C ALA A 99 4.05 22.69 21.59
N ARG A 100 3.17 23.20 22.48
CA ARG A 100 2.81 24.63 22.55
C ARG A 100 3.97 25.54 22.91
N ALA A 101 4.96 25.06 23.64
CA ALA A 101 6.14 25.83 24.01
C ALA A 101 7.10 26.06 22.83
N VAL A 102 7.06 25.20 21.80
CA VAL A 102 8.04 25.18 20.70
C VAL A 102 7.39 25.37 19.33
N ARG A 103 6.36 26.21 19.26
CA ARG A 103 5.61 26.48 18.03
C ARG A 103 6.40 27.33 17.02
N PRO A 104 6.24 27.12 15.70
CA PRO A 104 5.41 26.10 15.05
C PRO A 104 6.05 24.70 15.10
N CYS A 105 5.24 23.65 15.28
CA CYS A 105 5.73 22.26 15.38
C CYS A 105 4.74 21.22 14.86
N ILE A 106 5.23 19.99 14.65
CA ILE A 106 4.43 18.82 14.27
C ILE A 106 4.38 17.82 15.43
N VAL A 107 3.18 17.32 15.72
CA VAL A 107 2.94 16.18 16.60
C VAL A 107 2.46 15.00 15.76
N PHE A 108 3.24 13.93 15.70
CA PHE A 108 2.95 12.71 14.96
C PHE A 108 2.57 11.57 15.91
N ILE A 109 1.40 10.96 15.66
CA ILE A 109 0.88 9.81 16.39
C ILE A 109 0.85 8.61 15.45
N ASP A 110 1.76 7.65 15.66
CA ASP A 110 1.75 6.39 14.90
C ASP A 110 0.75 5.38 15.48
N GLU A 111 0.36 4.36 14.72
CA GLU A 111 -0.59 3.32 15.16
C GLU A 111 -1.85 3.91 15.81
N PHE A 112 -2.41 4.97 15.21
CA PHE A 112 -3.53 5.70 15.79
C PHE A 112 -4.78 4.83 15.98
N ASP A 113 -4.90 3.75 15.21
CA ASP A 113 -5.93 2.73 15.38
C ASP A 113 -5.86 2.00 16.72
N SER A 114 -4.76 2.05 17.48
CA SER A 114 -4.71 1.52 18.84
C SER A 114 -5.55 2.33 19.84
N VAL A 115 -5.65 3.65 19.62
CA VAL A 115 -6.38 4.57 20.51
C VAL A 115 -7.72 4.97 19.91
N ALA A 116 -7.90 4.93 18.59
CA ALA A 116 -9.05 5.48 17.89
C ALA A 116 -10.17 4.48 17.55
N VAL A 117 -10.14 3.25 18.09
CA VAL A 117 -11.08 2.19 17.72
C VAL A 117 -12.53 2.59 18.04
N ARG A 118 -13.40 2.43 17.06
CA ARG A 118 -14.85 2.60 17.16
C ARG A 118 -15.42 1.80 18.34
N ARG A 119 -16.28 2.45 19.13
CA ARG A 119 -17.16 1.79 20.11
C ARG A 119 -17.82 0.58 19.45
N LYS A 120 -17.51 -0.65 19.89
CA LYS A 120 -18.45 -1.74 19.70
C LYS A 120 -19.59 -1.50 20.68
N ASP A 121 -20.82 -1.56 20.15
CA ASP A 121 -22.05 -1.43 20.92
C ASP A 121 -21.95 -2.21 22.23
N ALA A 122 -22.32 -1.54 23.31
CA ALA A 122 -22.20 -1.98 24.68
C ALA A 122 -23.11 -3.19 24.96
N SER A 123 -22.67 -4.36 24.52
CA SER A 123 -23.13 -5.65 25.04
C SER A 123 -21.89 -6.52 25.27
N GLN A 124 -21.46 -6.57 26.54
CA GLN A 124 -20.47 -7.48 27.12
C GLN A 124 -18.98 -7.11 26.96
N ALA A 125 -18.48 -6.16 27.78
CA ALA A 125 -17.13 -6.18 28.39
C ALA A 125 -16.87 -4.85 29.15
N GLU A 126 -17.27 -4.78 30.41
CA GLU A 126 -17.42 -3.53 31.19
C GLU A 126 -16.22 -3.18 32.10
N GLN A 127 -14.97 -3.43 31.69
CA GLN A 127 -13.80 -3.10 32.55
C GLN A 127 -12.53 -2.60 31.86
N GLY A 128 -12.46 -2.56 30.53
CA GLY A 128 -11.25 -2.10 29.79
C GLY A 128 -11.42 -0.82 28.97
N ASN A 129 -12.63 -0.32 28.78
CA ASN A 129 -12.92 0.77 27.82
C ASN A 129 -12.83 2.18 28.41
N ASP A 130 -12.91 2.36 29.73
CA ASP A 130 -12.99 3.70 30.33
C ASP A 130 -11.70 4.51 30.18
N GLU A 131 -10.54 3.86 30.21
CA GLU A 131 -9.25 4.52 30.04
C GLU A 131 -9.02 4.99 28.60
N GLN A 132 -9.30 4.11 27.62
CA GLN A 132 -9.19 4.46 26.20
C GLN A 132 -10.11 5.64 25.87
N VAL A 133 -11.35 5.61 26.37
CA VAL A 133 -12.34 6.68 26.17
C VAL A 133 -11.87 8.00 26.81
N ALA A 134 -11.35 7.96 28.03
CA ALA A 134 -10.82 9.15 28.70
C ALA A 134 -9.65 9.76 27.92
N THR A 135 -8.75 8.93 27.40
CA THR A 135 -7.59 9.32 26.60
C THR A 135 -8.00 9.94 25.26
N ILE A 136 -8.94 9.34 24.52
CA ILE A 136 -9.48 9.91 23.27
C ILE A 136 -10.16 11.25 23.52
N ASN A 137 -11.03 11.34 24.53
CA ASN A 137 -11.74 12.58 24.84
C ASN A 137 -10.78 13.69 25.25
N GLN A 138 -9.69 13.36 25.93
CA GLN A 138 -8.63 14.33 26.22
C GLN A 138 -7.93 14.79 24.94
N LEU A 139 -7.59 13.89 24.02
CA LEU A 139 -7.03 14.27 22.71
C LEU A 139 -7.97 15.22 21.97
N LEU A 140 -9.26 14.88 21.90
CA LEU A 140 -10.28 15.72 21.29
C LEU A 140 -10.42 17.08 21.96
N THR A 141 -10.32 17.14 23.28
CA THR A 141 -10.38 18.40 24.03
C THR A 141 -9.15 19.27 23.74
N GLU A 142 -7.96 18.68 23.62
CA GLU A 142 -6.76 19.43 23.21
C GLU A 142 -6.85 19.90 21.76
N MET A 143 -7.46 19.10 20.88
CA MET A 143 -7.71 19.44 19.46
C MET A 143 -8.75 20.57 19.31
N ASP A 144 -9.92 20.43 19.92
CA ASP A 144 -11.01 21.41 19.86
C ASP A 144 -10.63 22.69 20.64
N GLY A 145 -9.73 22.59 21.62
CA GLY A 145 -9.15 23.72 22.36
C GLY A 145 -8.20 24.58 21.53
N PHE A 146 -7.83 24.15 20.32
CA PHE A 146 -7.13 24.98 19.36
C PHE A 146 -8.12 25.94 18.68
N GLY A 147 -8.19 27.18 19.17
CA GLY A 147 -8.55 28.28 18.28
C GLY A 147 -7.63 28.20 17.05
N GLY A 148 -8.19 28.32 15.84
CA GLY A 148 -7.63 27.91 14.54
C GLY A 148 -6.25 28.43 14.11
N ASN A 149 -5.48 29.03 15.03
CA ASN A 149 -4.10 29.48 14.89
C ASN A 149 -3.27 29.07 16.12
N SER A 150 -3.27 27.78 16.44
CA SER A 150 -2.46 27.27 17.55
C SER A 150 -1.00 27.09 17.16
N GLY A 151 -0.65 26.92 15.89
CA GLY A 151 0.73 26.66 15.43
C GLY A 151 1.22 25.24 15.71
N VAL A 152 0.34 24.34 16.13
CA VAL A 152 0.63 22.91 16.31
C VAL A 152 -0.18 22.14 15.28
N MET A 153 0.49 21.42 14.39
CA MET A 153 -0.16 20.57 13.38
C MET A 153 -0.06 19.10 13.81
N ILE A 154 -1.19 18.41 13.89
CA ILE A 154 -1.23 17.01 14.30
C ILE A 154 -1.23 16.13 13.05
N PHE A 155 -0.36 15.13 13.02
CA PHE A 155 -0.41 14.03 12.05
C PHE A 155 -0.72 12.73 12.79
N ALA A 156 -1.63 11.93 12.26
CA ALA A 156 -1.91 10.59 12.77
C ALA A 156 -1.75 9.58 11.64
N ALA A 157 -1.13 8.42 11.90
CA ALA A 157 -0.99 7.35 10.92
C ALA A 157 -1.82 6.13 11.32
N THR A 158 -2.50 5.53 10.35
CA THR A 158 -3.29 4.32 10.55
C THR A 158 -3.16 3.36 9.37
N ASN A 159 -3.13 2.06 9.67
CA ASN A 159 -3.23 1.02 8.67
C ASN A 159 -4.69 0.55 8.45
N ARG A 160 -5.61 0.99 9.30
CA ARG A 160 -7.01 0.53 9.34
C ARG A 160 -7.96 1.73 9.40
N PRO A 161 -8.12 2.49 8.31
CA PRO A 161 -9.00 3.66 8.31
C PRO A 161 -10.45 3.33 8.69
N HIS A 162 -10.92 2.12 8.35
CA HIS A 162 -12.29 1.67 8.63
C HIS A 162 -12.63 1.46 10.11
N VAL A 163 -11.64 1.32 11.00
CA VAL A 163 -11.89 1.13 12.45
C VAL A 163 -11.93 2.43 13.23
N ILE A 164 -11.55 3.56 12.62
CA ILE A 164 -11.47 4.86 13.29
C ILE A 164 -12.88 5.40 13.58
N ASP A 165 -13.08 5.95 14.78
CA ASP A 165 -14.33 6.64 15.13
C ASP A 165 -14.58 7.83 14.18
N PRO A 166 -15.71 7.88 13.44
CA PRO A 166 -16.06 9.00 12.57
C PRO A 166 -16.09 10.36 13.26
N ALA A 167 -16.22 10.42 14.59
CA ALA A 167 -16.15 11.66 15.35
C ALA A 167 -14.77 12.33 15.28
N LEU A 168 -13.71 11.58 14.98
CA LEU A 168 -12.34 12.11 14.85
C LEU A 168 -12.11 12.78 13.49
N ILE A 169 -12.84 12.38 12.45
CA ILE A 169 -12.69 12.85 11.05
C ILE A 169 -13.59 14.07 10.77
N ARG A 170 -14.23 14.64 11.80
CA ARG A 170 -15.09 15.82 11.64
C ARG A 170 -14.25 17.10 11.46
N PRO A 171 -14.76 18.09 10.71
CA PRO A 171 -14.13 19.41 10.62
C PRO A 171 -13.83 20.03 11.99
N GLY A 172 -12.63 20.59 12.15
CA GLY A 172 -12.03 21.05 13.40
C GLY A 172 -11.08 20.03 14.08
N ARG A 173 -10.95 18.81 13.53
CA ARG A 173 -10.13 17.71 14.10
C ARG A 173 -9.19 17.16 13.03
N PHE A 174 -9.44 15.96 12.51
CA PHE A 174 -8.72 15.44 11.34
C PHE A 174 -9.43 15.88 10.06
N ASP A 175 -9.19 17.13 9.69
CA ASP A 175 -9.85 17.81 8.57
C ASP A 175 -9.34 17.33 7.21
N ARG A 176 -8.12 16.78 7.20
CA ARG A 176 -7.47 16.24 6.02
C ARG A 176 -7.22 14.76 6.22
N VAL A 177 -7.72 13.94 5.29
CA VAL A 177 -7.44 12.51 5.23
C VAL A 177 -6.69 12.26 3.93
N ILE A 178 -5.47 11.76 4.06
CA ILE A 178 -4.55 11.54 2.95
C ILE A 178 -4.30 10.05 2.84
N GLU A 179 -4.72 9.47 1.73
CA GLU A 179 -4.53 8.06 1.43
C GLU A 179 -3.19 7.82 0.75
N MET A 180 -2.42 6.89 1.29
CA MET A 180 -1.14 6.42 0.78
C MET A 180 -1.33 5.02 0.20
N PRO A 181 -1.61 4.92 -1.12
CA PRO A 181 -1.79 3.65 -1.79
C PRO A 181 -0.46 2.89 -1.93
N LEU A 182 -0.55 1.65 -2.43
CA LEU A 182 0.63 0.92 -2.86
C LEU A 182 1.30 1.66 -4.06
N PRO A 183 2.63 1.62 -4.16
CA PRO A 183 3.34 2.32 -5.23
C PRO A 183 3.01 1.73 -6.61
N ASN A 184 2.69 2.62 -7.56
CA ASN A 184 2.55 2.27 -8.97
C ASN A 184 3.94 1.95 -9.59
N ARG A 185 3.97 1.58 -10.87
CA ARG A 185 5.21 1.15 -11.52
C ARG A 185 6.30 2.23 -11.51
N SER A 186 5.97 3.47 -11.85
CA SER A 186 6.93 4.59 -11.82
C SER A 186 7.45 4.85 -10.41
N ALA A 187 6.56 4.89 -9.42
CA ALA A 187 6.92 5.03 -8.01
C ALA A 187 7.85 3.92 -7.52
N ARG A 188 7.61 2.66 -7.93
CA ARG A 188 8.52 1.55 -7.58
C ARG A 188 9.90 1.74 -8.18
N ILE A 189 10.00 2.19 -9.44
CA ILE A 189 11.28 2.50 -10.08
C ILE A 189 12.02 3.56 -9.26
N ASP A 190 11.33 4.65 -8.90
CA ASP A 190 11.94 5.75 -8.17
C ASP A 190 12.36 5.35 -6.75
N ILE A 191 11.55 4.55 -6.06
CA ILE A 191 11.89 4.00 -4.73
C ILE A 191 13.13 3.10 -4.82
N ILE A 192 13.17 2.17 -5.80
CA ILE A 192 14.33 1.28 -5.97
C ILE A 192 15.58 2.10 -6.30
N LYS A 193 15.48 3.09 -7.20
CA LYS A 193 16.60 3.98 -7.56
C LYS A 193 17.08 4.80 -6.37
N LEU A 194 16.16 5.35 -5.57
CA LEU A 194 16.49 6.10 -4.36
C LEU A 194 17.30 5.23 -3.40
N HIS A 195 16.81 4.03 -3.07
CA HIS A 195 17.53 3.14 -2.15
C HIS A 195 18.84 2.61 -2.75
N ALA A 196 18.92 2.43 -4.07
CA ALA A 196 20.15 2.04 -4.76
C ALA A 196 21.18 3.17 -4.80
N SER A 197 20.74 4.43 -4.72
CA SER A 197 21.61 5.61 -4.82
C SER A 197 22.42 5.90 -3.55
N TYR A 198 22.04 5.35 -2.40
CA TYR A 198 22.75 5.55 -1.15
C TYR A 198 24.18 5.02 -1.25
N ASP A 199 25.16 5.81 -0.81
CA ASP A 199 26.60 5.51 -0.96
C ASP A 199 26.99 4.11 -0.43
N GLN A 200 26.34 3.66 0.65
CA GLN A 200 26.57 2.35 1.26
C GLN A 200 26.15 1.17 0.37
N ILE A 201 25.22 1.40 -0.54
CA ILE A 201 24.55 0.40 -1.38
C ILE A 201 25.04 0.52 -2.83
N LYS A 202 25.25 1.74 -3.31
CA LYS A 202 25.58 2.07 -4.70
C LYS A 202 26.79 1.30 -5.24
N GLU A 203 27.82 1.10 -4.44
CA GLU A 203 29.02 0.35 -4.83
C GLU A 203 28.78 -1.16 -5.03
N HIS A 204 27.64 -1.67 -4.58
CA HIS A 204 27.29 -3.09 -4.63
C HIS A 204 26.25 -3.42 -5.70
N ILE A 205 25.73 -2.43 -6.43
CA ILE A 205 24.68 -2.60 -7.45
C ILE A 205 25.28 -2.41 -8.85
N ASP A 206 24.85 -3.25 -9.78
CA ASP A 206 25.24 -3.11 -11.19
C ASP A 206 24.76 -1.76 -11.75
N PRO A 207 25.65 -0.90 -12.30
CA PRO A 207 25.26 0.37 -12.90
C PRO A 207 24.31 0.20 -14.08
N ASP A 208 24.35 -0.94 -14.78
CA ASP A 208 23.49 -1.24 -15.93
C ASP A 208 22.21 -2.02 -15.55
N LEU A 209 21.86 -2.04 -14.25
CA LEU A 209 20.66 -2.72 -13.77
C LEU A 209 19.38 -2.16 -14.42
N ASP A 210 18.58 -3.04 -15.00
CA ASP A 210 17.25 -2.72 -15.51
C ASP A 210 16.23 -2.57 -14.37
N TYR A 211 16.18 -1.36 -13.78
CA TYR A 211 15.22 -0.98 -12.76
C TYR A 211 13.76 -1.15 -13.22
N GLU A 212 13.50 -1.00 -14.51
CA GLU A 212 12.15 -1.08 -15.07
C GLU A 212 11.65 -2.53 -15.06
N TYR A 213 12.51 -3.48 -15.41
CA TYR A 213 12.21 -4.91 -15.31
C TYR A 213 12.09 -5.37 -13.84
N VAL A 214 12.97 -4.92 -12.94
CA VAL A 214 12.83 -5.20 -11.50
C VAL A 214 11.50 -4.66 -10.96
N ALA A 215 11.10 -3.44 -11.34
CA ALA A 215 9.84 -2.84 -10.91
C ALA A 215 8.59 -3.57 -11.46
N LYS A 216 8.67 -4.15 -12.67
CA LYS A 216 7.62 -5.07 -13.18
C LYS A 216 7.49 -6.30 -12.26
N GLN A 217 8.62 -6.87 -11.85
CA GLN A 217 8.66 -8.05 -10.99
C GLN A 217 8.32 -7.77 -9.52
N THR A 218 8.20 -6.52 -9.08
CA THR A 218 7.83 -6.17 -7.70
C THR A 218 6.40 -5.67 -7.56
N ALA A 219 5.50 -6.07 -8.47
CA ALA A 219 4.08 -5.74 -8.36
C ALA A 219 3.47 -6.16 -7.00
N GLY A 220 2.83 -5.19 -6.34
CA GLY A 220 2.22 -5.36 -5.02
C GLY A 220 3.18 -5.23 -3.83
N PHE A 221 4.45 -4.88 -4.05
CA PHE A 221 5.39 -4.60 -2.97
C PHE A 221 5.12 -3.21 -2.38
N THR A 222 5.28 -3.10 -1.06
CA THR A 222 5.25 -1.82 -0.34
C THR A 222 6.60 -1.10 -0.47
N GLY A 223 6.68 0.17 -0.07
CA GLY A 223 7.96 0.89 -0.05
C GLY A 223 9.00 0.19 0.83
N ALA A 224 8.58 -0.31 1.99
CA ALA A 224 9.42 -1.08 2.91
C ALA A 224 9.90 -2.41 2.30
N ASP A 225 9.06 -3.10 1.53
CA ASP A 225 9.47 -4.33 0.82
C ASP A 225 10.55 -4.04 -0.24
N LEU A 226 10.44 -2.89 -0.92
CA LEU A 226 11.42 -2.46 -1.92
C LEU A 226 12.73 -2.02 -1.29
N GLU A 227 12.70 -1.29 -0.17
CA GLU A 227 13.88 -0.98 0.63
C GLU A 227 14.58 -2.29 1.06
N ASN A 228 13.80 -3.24 1.59
CA ASN A 228 14.34 -4.51 2.05
C ASN A 228 14.93 -5.33 0.88
N LEU A 229 14.28 -5.32 -0.29
CA LEU A 229 14.82 -5.95 -1.50
C LEU A 229 16.20 -5.37 -1.83
N VAL A 230 16.31 -4.05 -1.98
CA VAL A 230 17.59 -3.40 -2.34
C VAL A 230 18.66 -3.65 -1.27
N ARG A 231 18.32 -3.49 0.01
CA ARG A 231 19.26 -3.71 1.12
C ARG A 231 19.75 -5.17 1.17
N THR A 232 18.83 -6.13 1.05
CA THR A 232 19.17 -7.57 1.06
C THR A 232 20.06 -7.93 -0.13
N THR A 233 19.77 -7.36 -1.30
CA THR A 233 20.57 -7.56 -2.51
C THR A 233 22.00 -7.05 -2.33
N ALA A 234 22.16 -5.81 -1.88
CA ALA A 234 23.49 -5.26 -1.63
C ALA A 234 24.25 -6.04 -0.54
N LEU A 235 23.57 -6.46 0.54
CA LEU A 235 24.18 -7.27 1.60
C LEU A 235 24.72 -8.61 1.07
N ARG A 236 24.01 -9.26 0.14
CA ARG A 236 24.46 -10.53 -0.46
C ARG A 236 25.56 -10.36 -1.48
N ALA A 237 25.60 -9.22 -2.16
CA ALA A 237 26.69 -8.86 -3.07
C ALA A 237 27.97 -8.48 -2.31
N ALA A 238 27.87 -7.93 -1.09
CA ALA A 238 29.01 -7.41 -0.33
C ALA A 238 30.17 -8.41 -0.12
N PRO A 239 29.95 -9.69 0.24
CA PRO A 239 31.05 -10.67 0.33
C PRO A 239 31.70 -10.97 -1.05
N MET A 240 30.90 -10.93 -2.12
CA MET A 240 31.35 -11.23 -3.49
C MET A 240 32.13 -10.06 -4.13
N ALA A 241 32.01 -8.86 -3.57
CA ALA A 241 32.72 -7.65 -3.99
C ALA A 241 34.19 -7.60 -3.52
N THR A 242 34.71 -8.62 -2.83
CA THR A 242 36.08 -8.61 -2.33
C THR A 242 37.13 -8.99 -3.40
N LYS A 243 37.84 -7.95 -3.83
CA LYS A 243 39.21 -7.85 -4.39
C LYS A 243 39.60 -8.44 -5.75
N ASP A 244 38.93 -9.43 -6.34
CA ASP A 244 39.34 -9.90 -7.69
C ASP A 244 38.18 -10.35 -8.62
N SER A 245 36.93 -10.29 -8.17
CA SER A 245 35.79 -10.84 -8.94
C SER A 245 34.70 -9.84 -9.33
N GLY A 246 34.77 -8.57 -8.88
CA GLY A 246 33.95 -7.46 -9.39
C GLY A 246 32.43 -7.71 -9.52
N ARG A 247 31.88 -8.68 -8.78
CA ARG A 247 30.53 -9.18 -9.03
C ARG A 247 29.55 -8.31 -8.27
N LEU A 248 29.05 -7.29 -8.97
CA LEU A 248 27.97 -6.42 -8.50
C LEU A 248 26.65 -7.21 -8.46
N ALA A 249 25.68 -6.68 -7.74
CA ALA A 249 24.34 -7.24 -7.75
C ALA A 249 23.70 -7.07 -9.13
N ASP A 250 23.69 -8.16 -9.87
CA ASP A 250 23.06 -8.27 -11.18
C ASP A 250 21.55 -8.48 -11.06
N LEU A 251 20.87 -8.43 -12.21
CA LEU A 251 19.43 -8.70 -12.30
C LEU A 251 19.06 -10.08 -11.72
N GLY A 252 19.92 -11.09 -11.90
CA GLY A 252 19.69 -12.44 -11.39
C GLY A 252 19.57 -12.48 -9.87
N MET A 253 20.43 -11.76 -9.15
CA MET A 253 20.38 -11.66 -7.69
C MET A 253 19.11 -10.97 -7.21
N PHE A 254 18.69 -9.88 -7.88
CA PHE A 254 17.41 -9.21 -7.59
C PHE A 254 16.22 -10.18 -7.75
N LEU A 255 16.16 -10.93 -8.84
CA LEU A 255 15.08 -11.90 -9.07
C LEU A 255 15.04 -13.01 -8.01
N ASN A 256 16.22 -13.53 -7.63
CA ASN A 256 16.31 -14.55 -6.58
C ASN A 256 15.79 -14.03 -5.24
N ILE A 257 16.13 -12.80 -4.86
CA ILE A 257 15.69 -12.21 -3.59
C ILE A 257 14.21 -11.84 -3.64
N ILE A 258 13.72 -11.34 -4.78
CA ILE A 258 12.28 -11.14 -5.00
C ILE A 258 11.53 -12.45 -4.73
N ASP A 259 12.01 -13.56 -5.28
CA ASP A 259 11.41 -14.86 -5.03
C ASP A 259 11.56 -15.33 -3.60
N GLU A 260 12.65 -15.03 -2.91
CA GLU A 260 12.81 -15.37 -1.50
C GLU A 260 11.91 -14.57 -0.56
N ILE A 261 11.79 -13.25 -0.76
CA ILE A 261 10.83 -12.41 -0.04
C ILE A 261 9.42 -12.96 -0.25
N ARG A 262 9.11 -13.43 -1.47
CA ARG A 262 7.84 -14.13 -1.76
C ARG A 262 7.77 -15.52 -1.11
N ARG A 263 8.86 -16.29 -1.04
CA ARG A 263 8.93 -17.66 -0.48
C ARG A 263 8.86 -17.69 1.04
N SER A 264 9.46 -16.72 1.73
CA SER A 264 9.35 -16.57 3.19
C SER A 264 7.89 -16.43 3.62
N ASN A 265 7.02 -15.93 2.74
CA ASN A 265 5.59 -15.84 2.98
C ASN A 265 4.85 -17.17 2.72
N ASN A 266 5.53 -18.24 2.28
CA ASN A 266 4.94 -19.35 1.52
C ASN A 266 5.41 -20.77 1.94
N GLU A 267 5.95 -20.99 3.15
CA GLU A 267 6.41 -22.33 3.64
C GLU A 267 5.38 -23.46 3.46
N LYS A 268 4.10 -23.13 3.59
CA LYS A 268 2.95 -24.04 3.47
C LYS A 268 2.83 -24.73 2.09
N ILE A 269 3.37 -24.14 1.01
CA ILE A 269 3.30 -24.73 -0.35
C ILE A 269 4.07 -26.06 -0.43
N ARG A 270 5.23 -26.16 0.25
CA ARG A 270 6.11 -27.34 0.17
C ARG A 270 5.52 -28.59 0.82
N ALA A 271 4.57 -28.43 1.73
CA ALA A 271 3.86 -29.53 2.37
C ALA A 271 2.68 -30.06 1.54
N MET A 272 2.41 -29.47 0.37
CA MET A 272 1.22 -29.78 -0.44
C MET A 272 1.37 -31.09 -1.25
N ASN A 273 0.24 -31.77 -1.46
CA ASN A 273 0.16 -32.99 -2.28
C ASN A 273 0.67 -32.72 -3.72
N PRO A 274 1.59 -33.53 -4.27
CA PRO A 274 2.12 -33.38 -5.62
C PRO A 274 1.05 -33.34 -6.73
N TYR A 275 0.01 -34.17 -6.64
CA TYR A 275 -1.06 -34.20 -7.63
C TYR A 275 -1.84 -32.87 -7.66
N LEU A 276 -2.16 -32.35 -6.49
CA LEU A 276 -2.86 -31.06 -6.34
C LEU A 276 -1.98 -29.91 -6.85
N ARG A 277 -0.69 -29.95 -6.55
CA ARG A 277 0.28 -28.97 -7.03
C ARG A 277 0.36 -28.97 -8.57
N ASP A 278 0.51 -30.13 -9.18
CA ASP A 278 0.67 -30.23 -10.62
C ASP A 278 -0.61 -29.83 -11.36
N THR A 279 -1.79 -30.15 -10.79
CA THR A 279 -3.10 -29.70 -11.29
C THR A 279 -3.21 -28.18 -11.29
N VAL A 280 -2.96 -27.53 -10.16
CA VAL A 280 -3.02 -26.05 -10.03
C VAL A 280 -2.03 -25.37 -10.97
N CYS A 281 -0.78 -25.85 -11.04
CA CYS A 281 0.22 -25.32 -11.96
C CYS A 281 -0.24 -25.39 -13.42
N THR A 282 -0.79 -26.54 -13.82
CA THR A 282 -1.25 -26.79 -15.18
C THR A 282 -2.45 -25.91 -15.53
N TYR A 283 -3.40 -25.79 -14.61
CA TYR A 283 -4.58 -24.95 -14.77
C TYR A 283 -4.21 -23.49 -15.05
N PHE A 284 -3.38 -22.88 -14.18
CA PHE A 284 -2.96 -21.50 -14.36
C PHE A 284 -1.99 -21.30 -15.52
N ALA A 285 -1.15 -22.29 -15.84
CA ALA A 285 -0.29 -22.22 -17.02
C ALA A 285 -1.12 -22.13 -18.31
N ALA A 286 -2.20 -22.90 -18.43
CA ALA A 286 -3.09 -22.86 -19.57
C ALA A 286 -3.81 -21.51 -19.70
N GLN A 287 -4.36 -20.99 -18.60
CA GLN A 287 -4.96 -19.65 -18.59
C GLN A 287 -3.94 -18.57 -18.98
N THR A 288 -2.72 -18.65 -18.44
CA THR A 288 -1.65 -17.69 -18.73
C THR A 288 -1.26 -17.72 -20.20
N LEU A 289 -0.98 -18.90 -20.75
CA LEU A 289 -0.61 -19.03 -22.16
C LEU A 289 -1.72 -18.53 -23.08
N THR A 290 -2.97 -18.85 -22.74
CA THR A 290 -4.12 -18.37 -23.50
C THR A 290 -4.24 -16.85 -23.44
N ALA A 291 -4.05 -16.26 -22.25
CA ALA A 291 -4.10 -14.81 -22.07
C ALA A 291 -2.97 -14.08 -22.82
N MET A 292 -1.76 -14.66 -22.88
CA MET A 292 -0.65 -14.09 -23.66
C MET A 292 -0.87 -14.14 -25.17
N LEU A 293 -1.66 -15.11 -25.66
CA LEU A 293 -1.94 -15.29 -27.09
C LEU A 293 -3.25 -14.63 -27.52
N ALA A 294 -4.13 -14.31 -26.58
CA ALA A 294 -5.45 -13.78 -26.86
C ALA A 294 -5.35 -12.35 -27.43
N PRO A 295 -6.03 -12.07 -28.57
CA PRO A 295 -5.99 -10.74 -29.17
C PRO A 295 -6.79 -9.75 -28.32
N ASN A 296 -6.28 -8.52 -28.17
CA ASN A 296 -6.95 -7.45 -27.42
C ASN A 296 -7.37 -7.87 -26.00
N PHE A 297 -6.49 -8.58 -25.29
CA PHE A 297 -6.66 -8.95 -23.89
C PHE A 297 -5.60 -8.27 -23.00
N ASP A 298 -5.88 -8.19 -21.70
CA ASP A 298 -5.04 -7.45 -20.77
C ASP A 298 -3.66 -8.13 -20.63
N GLU A 299 -2.58 -7.34 -20.66
CA GLU A 299 -1.21 -7.86 -20.53
C GLU A 299 -1.02 -8.50 -19.15
N ILE A 300 -0.36 -9.65 -19.09
CA ILE A 300 -0.10 -10.33 -17.82
C ILE A 300 1.05 -9.64 -17.11
N ALA A 301 0.77 -9.03 -15.95
CA ALA A 301 1.80 -8.48 -15.08
C ALA A 301 2.54 -9.60 -14.36
N LYS A 302 1.78 -10.56 -13.82
CA LYS A 302 2.32 -11.65 -13.01
C LYS A 302 1.32 -12.79 -12.84
N VAL A 303 1.83 -14.02 -12.85
CA VAL A 303 1.08 -15.20 -12.40
C VAL A 303 1.60 -15.62 -11.03
N LYS A 304 0.69 -15.81 -10.08
CA LYS A 304 0.99 -16.40 -8.77
C LYS A 304 0.20 -17.69 -8.65
N VAL A 305 0.88 -18.78 -8.33
CA VAL A 305 0.26 -20.01 -7.87
C VAL A 305 0.69 -20.29 -6.43
N PHE A 306 -0.21 -20.91 -5.69
CA PHE A 306 -0.12 -21.23 -4.28
C PHE A 306 0.06 -20.05 -3.34
N ALA A 307 -0.79 -19.02 -3.49
CA ALA A 307 -0.74 -17.86 -2.61
C ALA A 307 -0.98 -18.27 -1.15
N GLY A 308 -0.05 -17.94 -0.25
CA GLY A 308 -0.16 -18.26 1.18
C GLY A 308 -0.10 -19.75 1.50
N GLY A 309 0.31 -20.60 0.55
CA GLY A 309 0.37 -22.04 0.74
C GLY A 309 -0.88 -22.84 0.46
N GLU A 310 -1.94 -22.19 -0.01
CA GLU A 310 -3.18 -22.86 -0.39
C GLU A 310 -3.15 -23.28 -1.85
N ALA A 311 -3.96 -24.28 -2.23
CA ALA A 311 -4.08 -24.71 -3.62
C ALA A 311 -4.93 -23.71 -4.42
N SER A 312 -4.38 -22.51 -4.62
CA SER A 312 -5.02 -21.38 -5.28
C SER A 312 -4.06 -20.75 -6.27
N GLY A 313 -4.55 -19.90 -7.16
CA GLY A 313 -3.71 -19.07 -7.98
C GLY A 313 -4.43 -17.82 -8.42
N GLN A 314 -3.65 -16.85 -8.85
CA GLN A 314 -4.11 -15.55 -9.27
C GLN A 314 -3.24 -15.08 -10.42
N ILE A 315 -3.89 -14.79 -11.55
CA ILE A 315 -3.28 -14.05 -12.65
C ILE A 315 -3.56 -12.58 -12.39
N VAL A 316 -2.49 -11.81 -12.27
CA VAL A 316 -2.55 -10.36 -12.12
C VAL A 316 -2.25 -9.77 -13.49
N TYR A 317 -3.24 -9.09 -14.04
CA TYR A 317 -3.10 -8.32 -15.26
C TYR A 317 -2.56 -6.92 -14.95
N VAL A 318 -1.86 -6.33 -15.91
CA VAL A 318 -1.50 -4.92 -15.87
C VAL A 318 -2.82 -4.15 -15.96
N PRO A 319 -3.20 -3.36 -14.94
CA PRO A 319 -4.37 -2.50 -15.07
C PRO A 319 -4.17 -1.58 -16.27
N ASP A 320 -5.21 -1.34 -17.07
CA ASP A 320 -5.16 -0.30 -18.09
C ASP A 320 -4.78 1.02 -17.39
N GLU A 321 -3.51 1.44 -17.53
CA GLU A 321 -3.03 2.66 -16.92
C GLU A 321 -3.78 3.83 -17.59
N ILE A 322 -4.38 4.70 -16.78
CA ILE A 322 -5.06 5.93 -17.21
C ILE A 322 -3.99 6.83 -17.85
N GLY A 323 -3.66 6.62 -19.12
CA GLY A 323 -2.44 7.22 -19.67
C GLY A 323 -2.08 6.94 -21.13
N ALA A 324 -2.96 6.36 -21.95
CA ALA A 324 -2.83 6.40 -23.40
C ALA A 324 -4.25 6.47 -24.01
N ASP A 325 -4.63 7.66 -24.47
CA ASP A 325 -5.84 7.95 -25.24
C ASP A 325 -7.18 7.53 -24.61
N GLY A 326 -7.62 8.23 -23.55
CA GLY A 326 -9.04 8.51 -23.25
C GLY A 326 -10.08 7.36 -23.18
N ASN A 327 -9.67 6.10 -23.31
CA ASN A 327 -10.56 4.95 -23.54
C ASN A 327 -10.66 4.00 -22.34
N ALA A 328 -10.33 4.47 -21.14
CA ALA A 328 -10.27 3.64 -19.92
C ALA A 328 -11.63 3.12 -19.39
N ALA A 329 -12.70 3.12 -20.19
CA ALA A 329 -14.02 2.62 -19.76
C ALA A 329 -14.79 1.81 -20.83
N VAL A 330 -14.27 1.63 -22.04
CA VAL A 330 -15.00 0.94 -23.12
C VAL A 330 -14.22 -0.30 -23.57
N LYS A 331 -14.68 -1.48 -23.13
CA LYS A 331 -14.15 -2.76 -23.60
C LYS A 331 -14.88 -3.19 -24.88
N LEU A 332 -14.13 -3.64 -25.87
CA LEU A 332 -14.66 -4.15 -27.13
C LEU A 332 -15.19 -5.58 -26.96
N ARG A 333 -16.09 -6.01 -27.86
CA ARG A 333 -16.56 -7.41 -27.94
C ARG A 333 -15.42 -8.42 -27.96
N GLN A 334 -14.35 -8.12 -28.70
CA GLN A 334 -13.19 -9.00 -28.82
C GLN A 334 -12.47 -9.23 -27.47
N TRP A 335 -12.47 -8.23 -26.58
CA TRP A 335 -11.92 -8.39 -25.24
C TRP A 335 -12.76 -9.37 -24.40
N TYR A 336 -14.10 -9.31 -24.50
CA TYR A 336 -14.99 -10.26 -23.82
C TYR A 336 -14.78 -11.68 -24.32
N GLU A 337 -14.68 -11.88 -25.64
CA GLU A 337 -14.41 -13.19 -26.24
C GLU A 337 -13.05 -13.75 -25.78
N SER A 338 -12.02 -12.91 -25.77
CA SER A 338 -10.69 -13.24 -25.25
C SER A 338 -10.73 -13.61 -23.76
N LYS A 339 -11.44 -12.82 -22.93
CA LYS A 339 -11.57 -13.08 -21.49
C LYS A 339 -12.29 -14.40 -21.22
N MET A 340 -13.39 -14.68 -21.93
CA MET A 340 -14.10 -15.96 -21.82
C MET A 340 -13.20 -17.14 -22.20
N THR A 341 -12.41 -16.99 -23.27
CA THR A 341 -11.46 -18.04 -23.71
C THR A 341 -10.42 -18.33 -22.63
N VAL A 342 -9.89 -17.29 -21.99
CA VAL A 342 -8.94 -17.43 -20.87
C VAL A 342 -9.58 -18.12 -19.67
N LEU A 343 -10.80 -17.74 -19.29
CA LEU A 343 -11.49 -18.33 -18.14
C LEU A 343 -11.65 -19.85 -18.29
N VAL A 344 -12.05 -20.33 -19.47
CA VAL A 344 -12.28 -21.76 -19.71
C VAL A 344 -11.00 -22.55 -20.00
N ALA A 345 -9.87 -21.89 -20.29
CA ALA A 345 -8.64 -22.54 -20.72
C ALA A 345 -8.07 -23.51 -19.67
N GLY A 346 -8.13 -23.15 -18.39
CA GLY A 346 -7.64 -24.00 -17.30
C GLY A 346 -8.37 -25.35 -17.26
N GLN A 347 -9.70 -25.30 -17.29
CA GLN A 347 -10.53 -26.51 -17.26
C GLN A 347 -10.37 -27.35 -18.54
N MET A 348 -10.19 -26.70 -19.70
CA MET A 348 -9.92 -27.40 -20.95
C MET A 348 -8.57 -28.11 -20.95
N ALA A 349 -7.54 -27.52 -20.34
CA ALA A 349 -6.24 -28.15 -20.20
C ALA A 349 -6.29 -29.38 -19.30
N GLU A 350 -7.00 -29.31 -18.17
CA GLU A 350 -7.24 -30.49 -17.32
C GLU A 350 -7.99 -31.58 -18.07
N ARG A 351 -9.07 -31.22 -18.77
CA ARG A 351 -9.85 -32.16 -19.59
C ARG A 351 -9.02 -32.83 -20.67
N TYR A 352 -8.08 -32.09 -21.26
CA TYR A 352 -7.18 -32.61 -22.29
C TYR A 352 -6.13 -33.57 -21.72
N LEU A 353 -5.58 -33.29 -20.54
CA LEU A 353 -4.50 -34.07 -19.94
C LEU A 353 -4.99 -35.27 -19.12
N TYR A 354 -6.08 -35.10 -18.37
CA TYR A 354 -6.59 -36.10 -17.42
C TYR A 354 -7.88 -36.78 -17.91
N GLY A 355 -8.49 -36.26 -18.98
CA GLY A 355 -9.75 -36.76 -19.54
C GLY A 355 -10.99 -36.10 -18.93
N PRO A 356 -12.18 -36.32 -19.53
CA PRO A 356 -13.42 -35.66 -19.13
C PRO A 356 -13.93 -36.05 -17.73
N ASP A 357 -13.59 -37.24 -17.25
CA ASP A 357 -14.06 -37.76 -15.95
C ASP A 357 -13.16 -37.31 -14.78
N ASN A 358 -11.97 -36.76 -15.07
CA ASN A 358 -10.98 -36.36 -14.06
C ASN A 358 -10.72 -34.84 -14.06
N VAL A 359 -11.73 -34.07 -14.41
CA VAL A 359 -11.68 -32.60 -14.36
C VAL A 359 -11.98 -32.15 -12.94
N SER A 360 -11.15 -31.26 -12.38
CA SER A 360 -11.31 -30.78 -11.02
C SER A 360 -12.46 -29.77 -10.87
N GLU A 361 -12.93 -29.59 -9.64
CA GLU A 361 -13.91 -28.56 -9.29
C GLU A 361 -13.31 -27.13 -9.29
N PHE A 362 -11.99 -27.01 -9.50
CA PHE A 362 -11.25 -25.76 -9.38
C PHE A 362 -11.77 -24.66 -10.31
N GLY A 363 -12.19 -25.02 -11.54
CA GLY A 363 -12.71 -24.09 -12.52
C GLY A 363 -14.14 -23.61 -12.31
N THR A 364 -14.82 -23.98 -11.22
CA THR A 364 -16.23 -23.63 -10.99
C THR A 364 -16.47 -22.11 -10.97
N VAL A 365 -15.56 -21.34 -10.37
CA VAL A 365 -15.67 -19.88 -10.31
C VAL A 365 -15.50 -19.28 -11.69
N ASP A 366 -14.47 -19.70 -12.43
CA ASP A 366 -14.19 -19.22 -13.78
C ASP A 366 -15.31 -19.54 -14.75
N MET A 367 -15.92 -20.72 -14.64
CA MET A 367 -17.08 -21.13 -15.46
C MET A 367 -18.33 -20.30 -15.16
N LYS A 368 -18.56 -19.94 -13.89
CA LYS A 368 -19.65 -19.02 -13.53
C LYS A 368 -19.42 -17.63 -14.12
N GLU A 369 -18.19 -17.12 -14.05
CA GLU A 369 -17.85 -15.82 -14.62
C GLU A 369 -17.97 -15.81 -16.15
N ALA A 370 -17.49 -16.86 -16.83
CA ALA A 370 -17.62 -17.01 -18.27
C ALA A 370 -19.09 -17.08 -18.71
N THR A 371 -19.94 -17.77 -17.93
CA THR A 371 -21.38 -17.85 -18.18
C THR A 371 -22.04 -16.47 -18.01
N ALA A 372 -21.70 -15.75 -16.94
CA ALA A 372 -22.23 -14.41 -16.68
C ALA A 372 -21.86 -13.43 -17.81
N MET A 373 -20.59 -13.45 -18.25
CA MET A 373 -20.16 -12.62 -19.39
C MET A 373 -20.88 -12.99 -20.68
N ALA A 374 -21.06 -14.27 -20.98
CA ALA A 374 -21.81 -14.70 -22.14
C ALA A 374 -23.25 -14.15 -22.12
N CYS A 375 -23.92 -14.21 -20.96
CA CYS A 375 -25.24 -13.60 -20.78
C CYS A 375 -25.20 -12.09 -20.98
N GLU A 376 -24.20 -11.39 -20.42
CA GLU A 376 -24.06 -9.93 -20.55
C GLU A 376 -23.86 -9.50 -22.01
N MET A 377 -23.02 -10.22 -22.76
CA MET A 377 -22.80 -9.97 -24.19
C MET A 377 -24.10 -10.05 -25.00
N VAL A 378 -24.98 -10.99 -24.66
CA VAL A 378 -26.26 -11.20 -25.35
C VAL A 378 -27.34 -10.25 -24.86
N MET A 379 -27.54 -10.15 -23.55
CA MET A 379 -28.69 -9.52 -22.91
C MET A 379 -28.50 -8.04 -22.64
N MET A 380 -27.27 -7.56 -22.43
CA MET A 380 -27.01 -6.16 -22.09
C MET A 380 -26.38 -5.40 -23.26
N HIS A 381 -25.39 -6.02 -23.93
CA HIS A 381 -24.63 -5.37 -25.00
C HIS A 381 -25.20 -5.57 -26.40
N GLY A 382 -26.15 -6.50 -26.57
CA GLY A 382 -26.79 -6.77 -27.86
C GLY A 382 -25.82 -7.26 -28.94
N TRP A 383 -24.76 -7.97 -28.56
CA TRP A 383 -23.75 -8.52 -29.49
C TRP A 383 -24.14 -9.86 -30.12
N SER A 384 -25.40 -10.27 -29.95
CA SER A 384 -25.96 -11.48 -30.54
C SER A 384 -26.80 -11.17 -31.79
N ASP A 385 -27.20 -12.21 -32.50
CA ASP A 385 -28.09 -12.10 -33.67
C ASP A 385 -29.50 -11.57 -33.32
N LEU A 386 -29.83 -11.42 -32.04
CA LEU A 386 -31.03 -10.73 -31.57
C LEU A 386 -31.02 -9.22 -31.88
N GLY A 387 -29.84 -8.67 -32.19
CA GLY A 387 -29.65 -7.25 -32.47
C GLY A 387 -29.43 -6.41 -31.21
N PRO A 388 -29.39 -5.07 -31.35
CA PRO A 388 -29.07 -4.15 -30.26
C PRO A 388 -30.26 -3.94 -29.31
N LEU A 389 -30.69 -5.03 -28.65
CA LEU A 389 -31.76 -5.05 -27.66
C LEU A 389 -31.18 -5.39 -26.28
N CYS A 390 -31.61 -4.66 -25.26
CA CYS A 390 -31.36 -5.02 -23.87
C CYS A 390 -32.56 -5.84 -23.37
N VAL A 391 -32.35 -7.10 -22.95
CA VAL A 391 -33.41 -8.06 -22.60
C VAL A 391 -33.31 -8.51 -21.15
#